data_AF-A0A497PB34-F1
#
_entry.id   AF-A0A497PB34-F1
#
_cell.length_a   1.000
_cell.length_b   1.000
_cell.length_c   1.000
_cell.angle_alpha   90.00
_cell.angle_beta   90.00
_cell.angle_gamma   90.00
#
_symmetry.space_group_name_H-M   'P 1'
#
loop_
_entity.id
_entity.type
_entity.pdbx_description
1 polymer ?
#
loop_
_entity_poly.entity_id
_entity_poly.type
_entity_poly.pdbx_seq_one_letter_code
_entity_poly.pdbx_strand_id
1 'polypeptide(L)'
;GYFVTMRKTKQRRLDTVVHLDPQSGDETWLWSSEPYFPEKSCSLCGDDDWTHGNDVTVSLDGKYYYVNFRNTNNFAKVEIETKELVWIAGRNGNFTLLEDGVEKESLWYHSHIVKEVEPNVFIMFDNDFHNSTKLDNYSLGENINIANFGGQSRLIEITLDESTMTGEVTWSYTPPAQYFTASWGDVDILPNGNLLGTFGTPDHRWTLDHVEIEEPFGASLLEINREGELIREYRFPLGVSIYRVLELTYPADYVGSWLLEIS
;
A
#
# COMPACT_ATOMS: atom_id res chain seq x y z
N GLY A 1 -5.32 -26.03 5.78
CA GLY A 1 -5.27 -24.69 5.18
C GLY A 1 -6.02 -23.75 6.10
N TYR A 2 -5.72 -22.46 6.04
CA TYR A 2 -6.37 -21.42 6.82
C TYR A 2 -6.62 -20.22 5.91
N PHE A 3 -7.59 -19.38 6.26
CA PHE A 3 -7.74 -18.06 5.65
C PHE A 3 -6.95 -17.03 6.45
N VAL A 4 -6.28 -16.11 5.77
CA VAL A 4 -5.61 -14.97 6.39
C VAL A 4 -6.43 -13.72 6.14
N THR A 5 -6.70 -12.95 7.19
CA THR A 5 -7.42 -11.67 7.10
C THR A 5 -6.86 -10.67 8.09
N MET A 6 -7.09 -9.38 7.82
CA MET A 6 -6.83 -8.31 8.77
C MET A 6 -8.14 -7.85 9.41
N ARG A 7 -8.11 -7.56 10.71
CA ARG A 7 -9.24 -6.94 11.42
C ARG A 7 -8.75 -6.09 12.60
N LYS A 8 -9.63 -5.25 13.13
CA LYS A 8 -9.36 -4.46 14.33
C LYS A 8 -9.71 -5.20 15.62
N THR A 9 -8.92 -5.01 16.68
CA THR A 9 -9.31 -5.51 18.01
C THR A 9 -10.48 -4.71 18.59
N LYS A 10 -11.36 -5.39 19.35
CA LYS A 10 -12.51 -4.75 20.02
C LYS A 10 -12.12 -3.72 21.10
N GLN A 11 -10.92 -3.84 21.68
CA GLN A 11 -10.51 -3.04 22.84
C GLN A 11 -9.65 -1.83 22.47
N ARG A 12 -8.82 -1.89 21.43
CA ARG A 12 -7.88 -0.81 21.10
C ARG A 12 -7.77 -0.46 19.61
N ARG A 13 -8.62 -1.04 18.75
CA ARG A 13 -8.83 -0.64 17.35
C ARG A 13 -7.58 -0.69 16.44
N LEU A 14 -6.48 -1.27 16.91
CA LEU A 14 -5.28 -1.53 16.11
C LEU A 14 -5.39 -2.83 15.34
N ASP A 15 -4.57 -2.90 14.30
CA ASP A 15 -4.67 -3.93 13.27
C ASP A 15 -4.11 -5.27 13.75
N THR A 16 -4.85 -6.32 13.45
CA THR A 16 -4.46 -7.70 13.72
C THR A 16 -4.47 -8.50 12.43
N VAL A 17 -3.53 -9.43 12.32
CA VAL A 17 -3.55 -10.48 11.30
C VAL A 17 -4.08 -11.74 11.99
N VAL A 18 -5.04 -12.41 11.36
CA VAL A 18 -5.76 -13.55 11.95
C VAL A 18 -5.80 -14.72 10.97
N HIS A 19 -5.55 -15.93 11.48
CA HIS A 19 -5.86 -17.16 10.75
C HIS A 19 -7.23 -17.67 11.19
N LEU A 20 -8.07 -17.96 10.21
CA LEU A 20 -9.36 -18.59 10.41
C LEU A 20 -9.36 -20.01 9.86
N ASP A 21 -9.86 -20.96 10.64
CA ASP A 21 -10.17 -22.28 10.14
C ASP A 21 -11.25 -22.17 9.06
N PRO A 22 -11.05 -22.75 7.86
CA PRO A 22 -11.96 -22.57 6.75
C PRO A 22 -13.30 -23.30 6.92
N GLN A 23 -13.40 -24.26 7.85
CA GLN A 23 -14.61 -25.03 8.09
C GLN A 23 -15.44 -24.43 9.23
N SER A 24 -14.81 -24.12 10.37
CA SER A 24 -15.51 -23.59 11.54
C SER A 24 -15.55 -22.06 11.59
N GLY A 25 -14.61 -21.39 10.92
CA GLY A 25 -14.39 -19.95 11.08
C GLY A 25 -13.69 -19.58 12.38
N ASP A 26 -13.19 -20.57 13.14
CA ASP A 26 -12.51 -20.33 14.41
C ASP A 26 -11.14 -19.68 14.19
N GLU A 27 -10.77 -18.80 15.11
CA GLU A 27 -9.43 -18.24 15.16
C GLU A 27 -8.42 -19.29 15.62
N THR A 28 -7.40 -19.54 14.80
CA THR A 28 -6.32 -20.49 15.11
C THR A 28 -4.97 -19.80 15.34
N TRP A 29 -4.84 -18.55 14.91
CA TRP A 29 -3.65 -17.72 15.08
C TRP A 29 -4.02 -16.24 15.05
N LEU A 30 -3.29 -15.43 15.82
CA LEU A 30 -3.45 -13.98 15.87
C LEU A 30 -2.11 -13.31 16.18
N TRP A 31 -1.82 -12.24 15.45
CA TRP A 31 -0.78 -11.26 15.72
C TRP A 31 -1.40 -9.86 15.81
N SER A 32 -0.89 -9.02 16.69
CA SER A 32 -1.37 -7.66 16.92
C SER A 32 -0.25 -6.65 16.74
N SER A 33 -0.53 -5.57 16.00
CA SER A 33 0.41 -4.46 15.83
C SER A 33 0.53 -3.57 17.06
N GLU A 34 -0.40 -3.70 18.02
CA GLU A 34 -0.51 -2.82 19.20
C GLU A 34 0.79 -2.59 19.99
N PRO A 35 1.61 -3.62 20.30
CA PRO A 35 2.85 -3.41 21.05
C PRO A 35 3.87 -2.53 20.32
N TYR A 36 3.76 -2.41 18.99
CA TYR A 36 4.71 -1.73 18.13
C TYR A 36 4.24 -0.35 17.67
N PHE A 37 2.94 -0.09 17.78
CA PHE A 37 2.33 1.21 17.48
C PHE A 37 1.46 1.70 18.65
N PRO A 38 2.03 1.85 19.86
CA PRO A 38 1.26 2.13 21.07
C PRO A 38 0.62 3.52 21.08
N GLU A 39 1.11 4.44 20.24
CA GLU A 39 0.65 5.82 20.16
C GLU A 39 0.42 6.24 18.71
N LYS A 40 -0.52 7.19 18.54
CA LYS A 40 -0.82 7.81 17.25
C LYS A 40 0.38 8.63 16.77
N SER A 41 0.95 8.22 15.63
CA SER A 41 2.08 8.93 14.99
C SER A 41 1.68 9.73 13.75
N CYS A 42 0.47 9.55 13.22
CA CYS A 42 -0.05 10.30 12.08
C CYS A 42 -0.99 11.43 12.53
N SER A 43 -0.67 12.68 12.18
CA SER A 43 -1.46 13.87 12.53
C SER A 43 -2.82 13.97 11.83
N LEU A 44 -2.91 13.46 10.60
CA LEU A 44 -4.12 13.53 9.75
C LEU A 44 -5.04 12.31 9.88
N CYS A 45 -4.68 11.34 10.72
CA CYS A 45 -5.38 10.08 10.85
C CYS A 45 -6.41 10.12 11.98
N GLY A 46 -7.46 9.31 11.88
CA GLY A 46 -8.46 9.21 12.95
C GLY A 46 -7.87 8.64 14.23
N ASP A 47 -8.35 9.09 15.39
CA ASP A 47 -7.90 8.59 16.71
C ASP A 47 -8.23 7.10 16.93
N ASP A 48 -9.09 6.53 16.09
CA ASP A 48 -9.54 5.15 16.19
C ASP A 48 -8.98 4.27 15.05
N ASP A 49 -8.06 4.81 14.25
CA ASP A 49 -7.54 4.21 13.01
C ASP A 49 -6.18 4.77 12.60
N TRP A 50 -5.24 4.89 13.55
CA TRP A 50 -3.99 5.60 13.26
C TRP A 50 -2.93 4.77 12.53
N THR A 51 -3.05 3.44 12.50
CA THR A 51 -2.20 2.56 11.68
C THR A 51 -2.82 2.24 10.32
N HIS A 52 -4.13 1.97 10.30
CA HIS A 52 -4.90 1.61 9.10
C HIS A 52 -4.20 0.54 8.27
N GLY A 53 -4.12 -0.66 8.84
CA GLY A 53 -3.59 -1.84 8.18
C GLY A 53 -4.51 -2.26 7.03
N ASN A 54 -4.01 -2.18 5.81
CA ASN A 54 -4.81 -2.36 4.59
C ASN A 54 -4.33 -3.53 3.73
N ASP A 55 -3.25 -4.20 4.13
CA ASP A 55 -2.75 -5.34 3.40
C ASP A 55 -1.91 -6.30 4.26
N VAL A 56 -2.05 -7.59 3.96
CA VAL A 56 -1.16 -8.65 4.41
C VAL A 56 -0.82 -9.59 3.26
N THR A 57 0.47 -9.77 3.01
CA THR A 57 1.02 -10.74 2.05
C THR A 57 1.99 -11.69 2.75
N VAL A 58 2.19 -12.87 2.17
CA VAL A 58 3.14 -13.88 2.66
C VAL A 58 4.45 -13.77 1.88
N SER A 59 5.58 -13.97 2.55
CA SER A 59 6.89 -14.06 1.89
C SER A 59 6.98 -15.22 0.91
N LEU A 60 7.91 -15.12 -0.04
CA LEU A 60 8.13 -16.15 -1.05
C LEU A 60 8.49 -17.52 -0.44
N ASP A 61 9.13 -17.53 0.73
CA ASP A 61 9.49 -18.75 1.47
C ASP A 61 8.41 -19.23 2.46
N GLY A 62 7.29 -18.52 2.56
CA GLY A 62 6.15 -18.89 3.40
C GLY A 62 6.35 -18.70 4.90
N LYS A 63 7.44 -18.05 5.34
CA LYS A 63 7.78 -17.92 6.77
C LYS A 63 7.37 -16.61 7.41
N TYR A 64 7.16 -15.57 6.61
CA TYR A 64 6.89 -14.22 7.09
C TYR A 64 5.60 -13.67 6.52
N TYR A 65 4.93 -12.81 7.29
CA TYR A 65 3.96 -11.86 6.78
C TYR A 65 4.62 -10.50 6.57
N TYR A 66 4.26 -9.85 5.46
CA TYR A 66 4.42 -8.42 5.27
C TYR A 66 3.08 -7.75 5.54
N VAL A 67 3.04 -6.84 6.51
CA VAL A 67 1.81 -6.15 6.93
C VAL A 67 1.97 -4.67 6.63
N ASN A 68 1.16 -4.13 5.71
CA ASN A 68 1.22 -2.72 5.32
C ASN A 68 0.34 -1.86 6.22
N PHE A 69 0.87 -0.73 6.66
CA PHE A 69 0.17 0.26 7.48
C PHE A 69 0.10 1.59 6.74
N ARG A 70 -1.08 1.84 6.15
CA ARG A 70 -1.33 2.99 5.29
C ARG A 70 -0.98 4.30 5.98
N ASN A 71 -1.47 4.47 7.20
CA ASN A 71 -1.47 5.76 7.88
C ASN A 71 -0.11 6.10 8.50
N THR A 72 0.75 5.09 8.75
CA THR A 72 2.10 5.29 9.28
C THR A 72 3.19 5.28 8.20
N ASN A 73 2.82 5.07 6.92
CA ASN A 73 3.74 5.03 5.79
C ASN A 73 4.89 4.03 5.99
N ASN A 74 4.54 2.85 6.50
CA ASN A 74 5.49 1.77 6.74
C ASN A 74 4.80 0.40 6.61
N PHE A 75 5.62 -0.63 6.49
CA PHE A 75 5.16 -2.02 6.55
C PHE A 75 6.10 -2.85 7.43
N ALA A 76 5.57 -3.91 8.03
CA ALA A 76 6.28 -4.76 8.97
C ALA A 76 6.54 -6.15 8.39
N LYS A 77 7.70 -6.73 8.69
CA LYS A 77 7.98 -8.16 8.52
C LYS A 77 7.75 -8.88 9.84
N VAL A 78 6.85 -9.86 9.85
CA VAL A 78 6.46 -10.64 11.03
C VAL A 78 6.70 -12.12 10.78
N GLU A 79 7.43 -12.79 11.67
CA GLU A 79 7.64 -14.24 11.57
C GLU A 79 6.38 -15.00 11.99
N ILE A 80 5.91 -15.92 11.15
CA ILE A 80 4.61 -16.57 11.32
C ILE A 80 4.61 -17.54 12.50
N GLU A 81 5.68 -18.33 12.67
CA GLU A 81 5.76 -19.37 13.70
C GLU A 81 5.88 -18.78 15.11
N THR A 82 6.78 -17.80 15.28
CA THR A 82 7.09 -17.19 16.57
C THR A 82 6.20 -16.00 16.91
N LYS A 83 5.54 -15.40 15.89
CA LYS A 83 4.80 -14.14 15.97
C LYS A 83 5.68 -12.92 16.29
N GLU A 84 6.99 -13.05 16.13
CA GLU A 84 7.93 -11.97 16.39
C GLU A 84 7.93 -10.96 15.24
N LEU A 85 7.90 -9.67 15.58
CA LEU A 85 8.23 -8.61 14.63
C LEU A 85 9.73 -8.65 14.35
N VAL A 86 10.10 -8.81 13.08
CA VAL A 86 11.50 -8.84 12.64
C VAL A 86 12.01 -7.40 12.43
N TRP A 87 11.27 -6.61 11.64
CA TRP A 87 11.58 -5.21 11.36
C TRP A 87 10.36 -4.46 10.82
N ILE A 88 10.46 -3.13 10.77
CA ILE A 88 9.54 -2.20 10.11
C ILE A 88 10.33 -1.40 9.06
N ALA A 89 9.88 -1.38 7.81
CA ALA A 89 10.45 -0.56 6.74
C ALA A 89 9.50 0.59 6.39
N GLY A 90 10.06 1.76 6.06
CA GLY A 90 9.30 2.99 5.84
C GLY A 90 9.49 4.00 6.96
N ARG A 91 8.61 5.00 7.02
CA ARG A 91 8.75 6.14 7.93
C ARG A 91 8.83 5.68 9.39
N ASN A 92 9.80 6.21 10.13
CA ASN A 92 10.11 5.85 11.52
C ASN A 92 10.40 4.35 11.73
N GLY A 93 10.78 3.64 10.67
CA GLY A 93 11.16 2.24 10.72
C GLY A 93 12.65 2.02 11.06
N ASN A 94 13.11 0.80 10.81
CA ASN A 94 14.48 0.37 11.05
C ASN A 94 15.46 0.74 9.93
N PHE A 95 14.94 1.11 8.75
CA PHE A 95 15.74 1.29 7.54
C PHE A 95 16.07 2.75 7.27
N THR A 96 17.32 3.03 6.89
CA THR A 96 17.67 4.27 6.18
C THR A 96 17.11 4.17 4.77
N LEU A 97 16.28 5.14 4.38
CA LEU A 97 15.54 5.10 3.12
C LEU A 97 16.17 6.01 2.08
N LEU A 98 16.39 5.49 0.88
CA LEU A 98 17.10 6.16 -0.20
C LEU A 98 16.22 6.26 -1.46
N GLU A 99 16.25 7.40 -2.11
CA GLU A 99 15.71 7.60 -3.45
C GLU A 99 16.72 8.45 -4.23
N ASP A 100 17.20 7.94 -5.36
CA ASP A 100 18.29 8.52 -6.16
C ASP A 100 19.56 8.78 -5.33
N GLY A 101 19.87 7.88 -4.39
CA GLY A 101 21.02 8.00 -3.48
C GLY A 101 20.89 9.08 -2.41
N VAL A 102 19.71 9.69 -2.25
CA VAL A 102 19.43 10.71 -1.23
C VAL A 102 18.55 10.13 -0.13
N GLU A 103 18.92 10.35 1.13
CA GLU A 103 18.13 9.92 2.27
C GLU A 103 16.78 10.66 2.35
N LYS A 104 15.71 9.91 2.53
CA LYS A 104 14.34 10.39 2.66
C LYS A 104 13.75 9.98 4.01
N GLU A 105 12.85 10.80 4.54
CA GLU A 105 12.08 10.41 5.73
C GLU A 105 11.09 9.27 5.41
N SER A 106 10.58 9.24 4.18
CA SER A 106 9.69 8.19 3.67
C SER A 106 9.83 8.09 2.15
N LEU A 107 9.66 6.89 1.60
CA LEU A 107 9.68 6.63 0.15
C LEU A 107 8.28 6.56 -0.47
N TRP A 108 7.23 6.44 0.35
CA TRP A 108 5.84 6.30 -0.06
C TRP A 108 4.90 6.95 0.95
N TYR A 109 3.67 7.29 0.53
CA TYR A 109 2.65 7.82 1.41
C TYR A 109 1.29 7.17 1.18
N HIS A 110 0.68 6.68 2.27
CA HIS A 110 -0.64 6.04 2.26
C HIS A 110 -0.79 4.91 1.27
N SER A 111 0.28 4.14 1.11
CA SER A 111 0.42 3.09 0.09
C SER A 111 -0.64 1.99 0.17
N HIS A 112 -0.86 1.36 -0.98
CA HIS A 112 -1.53 0.09 -1.13
C HIS A 112 -0.67 -0.92 -1.88
N ILE A 113 -1.03 -2.17 -1.60
CA ILE A 113 -0.25 -3.40 -1.44
C ILE A 113 1.29 -3.32 -1.32
N VAL A 114 1.84 -4.24 -0.52
CA VAL A 114 3.26 -4.60 -0.55
C VAL A 114 3.39 -6.07 -0.92
N LYS A 115 4.06 -6.39 -2.03
CA LYS A 115 4.32 -7.79 -2.45
C LYS A 115 5.81 -8.01 -2.59
N GLU A 116 6.36 -9.03 -1.94
CA GLU A 116 7.70 -9.53 -2.25
C GLU A 116 7.67 -10.24 -3.61
N VAL A 117 8.52 -9.81 -4.54
CA VAL A 117 8.57 -10.34 -5.91
C VAL A 117 9.87 -11.10 -6.19
N GLU A 118 10.93 -10.74 -5.48
CA GLU A 118 12.19 -11.48 -5.38
C GLU A 118 12.73 -11.30 -3.94
N PRO A 119 13.69 -12.11 -3.46
CA PRO A 119 14.21 -11.96 -2.10
C PRO A 119 14.62 -10.51 -1.79
N ASN A 120 13.91 -9.90 -0.83
CA ASN A 120 14.05 -8.50 -0.41
C ASN A 120 13.71 -7.42 -1.46
N VAL A 121 13.08 -7.79 -2.58
CA VAL A 121 12.58 -6.85 -3.59
C VAL A 121 11.06 -6.83 -3.52
N PHE A 122 10.50 -5.64 -3.38
CA PHE A 122 9.08 -5.43 -3.15
C PHE A 122 8.49 -4.52 -4.21
N ILE A 123 7.27 -4.81 -4.68
CA ILE A 123 6.46 -3.85 -5.41
C ILE A 123 5.41 -3.23 -4.49
N MET A 124 5.10 -1.97 -4.74
CA MET A 124 4.11 -1.21 -3.98
C MET A 124 3.39 -0.18 -4.85
N PHE A 125 2.11 0.04 -4.56
CA PHE A 125 1.33 1.16 -5.06
C PHE A 125 1.43 2.32 -4.06
N ASP A 126 2.24 3.32 -4.38
CA ASP A 126 2.34 4.55 -3.59
C ASP A 126 1.17 5.46 -3.94
N ASN A 127 0.21 5.63 -3.03
CA ASN A 127 -0.92 6.52 -3.30
C ASN A 127 -0.50 7.99 -3.33
N ASP A 128 0.56 8.37 -2.61
CA ASP A 128 1.02 9.75 -2.39
C ASP A 128 -0.01 10.66 -1.69
N PHE A 129 -1.05 10.07 -1.10
CA PHE A 129 -2.06 10.82 -0.35
C PHE A 129 -1.49 11.31 0.97
N HIS A 130 -1.85 12.54 1.40
CA HIS A 130 -1.37 13.14 2.67
C HIS A 130 0.17 13.13 2.81
N ASN A 131 0.90 13.27 1.70
CA ASN A 131 2.34 13.38 1.73
C ASN A 131 2.78 14.60 2.56
N SER A 132 3.38 14.34 3.71
CA SER A 132 3.69 15.39 4.69
C SER A 132 4.81 16.33 4.23
N THR A 133 5.64 15.94 3.27
CA THR A 133 6.66 16.87 2.72
C THR A 133 6.04 18.03 1.95
N LYS A 134 4.78 17.87 1.52
CA LYS A 134 4.02 18.94 0.85
C LYS A 134 3.45 19.94 1.85
N LEU A 135 3.23 19.55 3.11
CA LEU A 135 2.72 20.43 4.17
C LEU A 135 3.67 21.58 4.50
N ASP A 136 4.98 21.35 4.42
CA ASP A 136 6.00 22.34 4.78
C ASP A 136 6.11 23.48 3.76
N ASN A 137 5.52 23.33 2.56
CA ASN A 137 5.56 24.31 1.49
C ASN A 137 4.28 25.18 1.37
N TYR A 138 3.28 25.00 2.25
CA TYR A 138 2.02 25.72 2.15
C TYR A 138 1.97 27.02 2.96
N SER A 139 1.38 28.06 2.35
CA SER A 139 1.24 29.38 2.96
C SER A 139 0.15 29.38 4.04
N LEU A 140 0.45 29.97 5.20
CA LEU A 140 -0.51 30.23 6.28
C LEU A 140 -1.75 30.97 5.75
N GLY A 141 -2.91 30.30 5.70
CA GLY A 141 -4.19 30.90 5.34
C GLY A 141 -5.04 30.12 4.32
N GLU A 142 -4.47 29.12 3.65
CA GLU A 142 -5.26 28.23 2.80
C GLU A 142 -5.97 27.16 3.64
N ASN A 143 -7.13 26.71 3.18
CA ASN A 143 -7.86 25.63 3.83
C ASN A 143 -6.99 24.37 3.74
N ILE A 144 -6.51 23.88 4.89
CA ILE A 144 -5.71 22.66 5.02
C ILE A 144 -6.40 21.45 4.37
N ASN A 145 -7.73 21.47 4.26
CA ASN A 145 -8.53 20.45 3.58
C ASN A 145 -8.59 20.61 2.04
N ILE A 146 -7.91 21.59 1.45
CA ILE A 146 -7.79 21.75 0.00
C ILE A 146 -6.33 21.49 -0.41
N ALA A 147 -5.38 21.99 0.38
CA ALA A 147 -3.94 21.80 0.17
C ALA A 147 -3.45 20.34 0.33
N ASN A 148 -4.11 19.54 1.18
CA ASN A 148 -3.65 18.16 1.49
C ASN A 148 -4.20 17.07 0.59
N PHE A 149 -5.14 17.39 -0.30
CA PHE A 149 -5.81 16.38 -1.11
C PHE A 149 -5.08 16.09 -2.43
N GLY A 150 -4.11 16.93 -2.81
CA GLY A 150 -3.30 16.79 -4.01
C GLY A 150 -2.19 15.74 -3.89
N GLY A 151 -2.23 14.69 -4.71
CA GLY A 151 -1.13 13.74 -4.81
C GLY A 151 -0.85 13.28 -6.24
N GLN A 152 0.21 12.49 -6.38
CA GLN A 152 0.57 11.82 -7.61
C GLN A 152 0.96 10.38 -7.30
N SER A 153 0.02 9.46 -7.53
CA SER A 153 0.23 8.05 -7.23
C SER A 153 1.34 7.47 -8.11
N ARG A 154 2.09 6.50 -7.60
CA ARG A 154 3.20 5.84 -8.30
C ARG A 154 3.13 4.34 -8.12
N LEU A 155 3.68 3.63 -9.09
CA LEU A 155 4.10 2.24 -8.89
C LEU A 155 5.58 2.28 -8.54
N ILE A 156 5.99 1.61 -7.47
CA ILE A 156 7.38 1.60 -7.05
C ILE A 156 7.87 0.16 -6.82
N GLU A 157 9.14 -0.06 -7.11
CA GLU A 157 9.91 -1.22 -6.68
C GLU A 157 10.92 -0.76 -5.63
N ILE A 158 10.97 -1.48 -4.50
CA ILE A 158 11.83 -1.17 -3.36
C ILE A 158 12.73 -2.38 -3.12
N THR A 159 14.04 -2.16 -3.04
CA THR A 159 14.99 -3.18 -2.58
C THR A 159 15.40 -2.88 -1.15
N LEU A 160 15.30 -3.86 -0.26
CA LEU A 160 15.76 -3.78 1.12
C LEU A 160 17.05 -4.58 1.33
N ASP A 161 18.04 -4.01 1.99
CA ASP A 161 19.21 -4.71 2.49
C ASP A 161 19.06 -4.86 4.02
N GLU A 162 18.67 -6.05 4.46
CA GLU A 162 18.49 -6.35 5.89
C GLU A 162 19.82 -6.40 6.67
N SER A 163 20.97 -6.49 5.99
CA SER A 163 22.28 -6.52 6.66
C SER A 163 22.78 -5.14 7.03
N THR A 164 22.49 -4.14 6.18
CA THR A 164 22.85 -2.74 6.39
C THR A 164 21.68 -1.90 6.88
N MET A 165 20.46 -2.46 6.87
CA MET A 165 19.19 -1.78 7.16
C MET A 165 19.02 -0.55 6.25
N THR A 166 19.18 -0.74 4.94
CA THR A 166 18.91 0.30 3.93
C THR A 166 17.80 -0.13 2.98
N GLY A 167 16.92 0.79 2.60
CA GLY A 167 15.90 0.54 1.58
C GLY A 167 16.00 1.57 0.46
N GLU A 168 15.91 1.15 -0.79
CA GLU A 168 16.03 2.03 -1.96
C GLU A 168 14.91 1.80 -2.97
N VAL A 169 14.35 2.87 -3.53
CA VAL A 169 13.49 2.77 -4.73
C VAL A 169 14.37 2.45 -5.93
N THR A 170 14.27 1.23 -6.47
CA THR A 170 15.07 0.75 -7.61
C THR A 170 14.39 0.95 -8.96
N TRP A 171 13.07 1.12 -8.94
CA TRP A 171 12.27 1.47 -10.11
C TRP A 171 11.02 2.22 -9.69
N SER A 172 10.54 3.14 -10.53
CA SER A 172 9.24 3.75 -10.35
C SER A 172 8.58 4.11 -11.67
N TYR A 173 7.25 4.14 -11.67
CA TYR A 173 6.44 4.71 -12.72
C TYR A 173 5.43 5.69 -12.13
N THR A 174 5.39 6.87 -12.73
CA THR A 174 4.48 7.94 -12.33
C THR A 174 3.57 8.27 -13.52
N PRO A 175 2.27 7.96 -13.47
CA PRO A 175 1.32 8.31 -14.52
C PRO A 175 1.07 9.84 -14.55
N PRO A 176 0.42 10.33 -15.62
CA PRO A 176 -0.14 11.68 -15.64
C PRO A 176 -1.01 11.96 -14.39
N ALA A 177 -1.03 13.22 -13.93
CA ALA A 177 -1.69 13.60 -12.68
C ALA A 177 -3.18 13.19 -12.60
N GLN A 178 -3.87 13.11 -13.75
CA GLN A 178 -5.28 12.69 -13.86
C GLN A 178 -5.57 11.24 -13.40
N TYR A 179 -4.55 10.43 -13.12
CA TYR A 179 -4.70 9.07 -12.57
C TYR A 179 -4.55 9.01 -11.05
N PHE A 180 -4.31 10.14 -10.39
CA PHE A 180 -4.13 10.17 -8.95
C PHE A 180 -5.27 9.46 -8.22
N THR A 181 -4.89 8.54 -7.34
CA THR A 181 -5.76 7.64 -6.60
C THR A 181 -5.42 7.80 -5.12
N ALA A 182 -6.27 8.51 -4.37
CA ALA A 182 -6.05 8.79 -2.95
C ALA A 182 -6.25 7.57 -2.02
N SER A 183 -7.01 6.59 -2.49
CA SER A 183 -7.40 5.40 -1.73
C SER A 183 -7.57 4.20 -2.65
N TRP A 184 -7.42 3.00 -2.08
CA TRP A 184 -7.36 1.75 -2.84
C TRP A 184 -6.19 1.74 -3.81
N GLY A 185 -6.19 0.76 -4.71
CA GLY A 185 -5.16 0.58 -5.71
C GLY A 185 -4.32 -0.65 -5.42
N ASP A 186 -3.59 -1.06 -6.45
CA ASP A 186 -2.87 -2.32 -6.48
C ASP A 186 -1.80 -2.27 -7.55
N VAL A 187 -0.80 -3.13 -7.41
CA VAL A 187 0.21 -3.37 -8.42
C VAL A 187 0.52 -4.86 -8.50
N ASP A 188 0.58 -5.39 -9.71
CA ASP A 188 0.96 -6.77 -10.00
C ASP A 188 2.00 -6.82 -11.12
N ILE A 189 2.86 -7.84 -11.10
CA ILE A 189 3.71 -8.20 -12.23
C ILE A 189 2.96 -9.23 -13.07
N LEU A 190 2.73 -8.91 -14.34
CA LEU A 190 2.11 -9.78 -15.33
C LEU A 190 3.13 -10.84 -15.85
N PRO A 191 2.68 -11.93 -16.50
CA PRO A 191 3.58 -13.01 -16.92
C PRO A 191 4.60 -12.62 -17.99
N ASN A 192 4.36 -11.49 -18.68
CA ASN A 192 5.29 -10.90 -19.64
C ASN A 192 6.33 -9.97 -18.98
N GLY A 193 6.29 -9.81 -17.66
CA GLY A 193 7.19 -8.94 -16.89
C GLY A 193 6.74 -7.48 -16.77
N ASN A 194 5.64 -7.11 -17.42
CA ASN A 194 5.02 -5.78 -17.27
C ASN A 194 4.36 -5.65 -15.90
N LEU A 195 4.13 -4.40 -15.48
CA LEU A 195 3.35 -4.10 -14.28
C LEU A 195 1.93 -3.72 -14.67
N LEU A 196 0.95 -4.20 -13.91
CA LEU A 196 -0.44 -3.77 -13.98
C LEU A 196 -0.73 -2.90 -12.74
N GLY A 197 -0.84 -1.59 -12.93
CA GLY A 197 -1.28 -0.66 -11.91
C GLY A 197 -2.80 -0.52 -11.90
N THR A 198 -3.42 -0.70 -10.73
CA THR A 198 -4.85 -0.45 -10.50
C THR A 198 -5.02 0.89 -9.80
N PHE A 199 -5.59 1.86 -10.49
CA PHE A 199 -5.91 3.19 -9.99
C PHE A 199 -7.39 3.20 -9.60
N GLY A 200 -7.67 2.90 -8.34
CA GLY A 200 -8.94 2.34 -7.90
C GLY A 200 -10.08 3.33 -7.61
N THR A 201 -9.79 4.62 -7.43
CA THR A 201 -10.78 5.60 -6.96
C THR A 201 -11.96 5.76 -7.93
N PRO A 202 -13.17 6.12 -7.45
CA PRO A 202 -14.34 6.25 -8.31
C PRO A 202 -14.33 7.57 -9.11
N ASP A 203 -13.41 8.48 -8.78
CA ASP A 203 -13.05 9.67 -9.55
C ASP A 203 -11.60 10.10 -9.23
N HIS A 204 -11.05 11.03 -10.02
CA HIS A 204 -9.66 11.49 -9.93
C HIS A 204 -9.54 13.01 -9.73
N ARG A 205 -10.46 13.63 -8.96
CA ARG A 205 -10.57 15.11 -8.90
C ARG A 205 -9.53 15.82 -8.04
N TRP A 206 -8.70 15.09 -7.31
CA TRP A 206 -7.81 15.61 -6.27
C TRP A 206 -6.34 15.57 -6.70
N THR A 207 -6.06 15.86 -7.96
CA THR A 207 -4.69 15.79 -8.49
C THR A 207 -3.79 16.88 -7.88
N LEU A 208 -2.47 16.64 -7.82
CA LEU A 208 -1.48 17.58 -7.25
C LEU A 208 -1.57 19.00 -7.81
N ASP A 209 -1.89 19.15 -9.10
CA ASP A 209 -1.98 20.45 -9.79
C ASP A 209 -3.43 20.93 -10.00
N HIS A 210 -4.40 20.29 -9.34
CA HIS A 210 -5.84 20.53 -9.56
C HIS A 210 -6.23 20.49 -11.05
N VAL A 211 -5.59 19.59 -11.81
CA VAL A 211 -5.85 19.38 -13.24
C VAL A 211 -7.34 19.10 -13.43
N GLU A 212 -8.00 19.97 -14.19
CA GLU A 212 -9.38 19.75 -14.62
C GLU A 212 -9.42 18.62 -15.64
N ILE A 213 -10.24 17.60 -15.38
CA ILE A 213 -10.42 16.47 -16.27
C ILE A 213 -11.70 16.72 -17.07
N GLU A 214 -11.56 17.12 -18.34
CA GLU A 214 -12.70 17.44 -19.22
C GLU A 214 -13.69 16.27 -19.34
N GLU A 215 -13.16 15.04 -19.41
CA GLU A 215 -13.94 13.80 -19.45
C GLU A 215 -13.62 12.93 -18.22
N PRO A 216 -14.26 13.17 -17.06
CA PRO A 216 -13.95 12.46 -15.84
C PRO A 216 -14.32 10.97 -15.97
N PHE A 217 -13.46 10.12 -15.42
CA PHE A 217 -13.59 8.67 -15.42
C PHE A 217 -13.45 8.13 -13.99
N GLY A 218 -13.87 6.88 -13.80
CA GLY A 218 -13.71 6.17 -12.54
C GLY A 218 -12.37 5.43 -12.50
N ALA A 219 -12.35 4.25 -11.90
CA ALA A 219 -11.15 3.45 -11.80
C ALA A 219 -10.49 3.22 -13.17
N SER A 220 -9.19 2.96 -13.16
CA SER A 220 -8.44 2.62 -14.36
C SER A 220 -7.36 1.58 -14.09
N LEU A 221 -7.05 0.80 -15.12
CA LEU A 221 -5.97 -0.18 -15.11
C LEU A 221 -4.96 0.21 -16.17
N LEU A 222 -3.70 0.36 -15.79
CA LEU A 222 -2.60 0.70 -16.67
C LEU A 222 -1.63 -0.48 -16.70
N GLU A 223 -1.30 -0.98 -17.89
CA GLU A 223 -0.21 -1.93 -18.11
C GLU A 223 1.03 -1.16 -18.57
N ILE A 224 2.15 -1.31 -17.87
CA ILE A 224 3.39 -0.56 -18.08
C ILE A 224 4.54 -1.55 -18.24
N ASN A 225 5.40 -1.35 -19.24
CA ASN A 225 6.62 -2.14 -19.34
C ASN A 225 7.71 -1.64 -18.37
N ARG A 226 8.83 -2.36 -18.29
CA ARG A 226 9.93 -2.02 -17.39
C ARG A 226 10.66 -0.73 -17.80
N GLU A 227 10.53 -0.33 -19.05
CA GLU A 227 11.02 0.94 -19.58
C GLU A 227 10.15 2.15 -19.20
N GLY A 228 9.00 1.92 -18.54
CA GLY A 228 8.08 2.98 -18.11
C GLY A 228 7.10 3.44 -19.19
N GLU A 229 6.93 2.68 -20.26
CA GLU A 229 6.01 2.95 -21.35
C GLU A 229 4.63 2.35 -21.06
N LEU A 230 3.57 3.14 -21.27
CA LEU A 230 2.20 2.68 -21.17
C LEU A 230 1.88 1.76 -22.37
N ILE A 231 1.63 0.49 -22.08
CA ILE A 231 1.30 -0.54 -23.07
C ILE A 231 -0.20 -0.61 -23.32
N ARG A 232 -0.99 -0.53 -22.24
CA ARG A 232 -2.44 -0.66 -22.32
C ARG A 232 -3.12 0.12 -21.22
N GLU A 233 -4.30 0.63 -21.54
CA GLU A 233 -5.18 1.31 -20.61
C GLU A 233 -6.60 0.73 -20.68
N TYR A 234 -7.20 0.56 -19.50
CA TYR A 234 -8.63 0.34 -19.35
C TYR A 234 -9.19 1.44 -18.44
N ARG A 235 -10.18 2.20 -18.92
CA ARG A 235 -10.92 3.18 -18.11
C ARG A 235 -12.33 2.70 -17.85
N PHE A 236 -12.78 2.90 -16.62
CA PHE A 236 -14.14 2.59 -16.22
C PHE A 236 -14.97 3.89 -16.12
N PRO A 237 -16.30 3.82 -16.29
CA PRO A 237 -17.17 4.99 -16.14
C PRO A 237 -16.99 5.68 -14.79
N LEU A 238 -17.20 7.00 -14.77
CA LEU A 238 -17.22 7.78 -13.53
C LEU A 238 -18.13 7.12 -12.48
N GLY A 239 -17.64 7.03 -11.25
CA GLY A 239 -18.33 6.39 -10.12
C GLY A 239 -18.02 4.90 -9.95
N VAL A 240 -17.38 4.24 -10.93
CA VAL A 240 -16.91 2.85 -10.77
C VAL A 240 -15.60 2.84 -10.00
N SER A 241 -15.55 2.06 -8.93
CA SER A 241 -14.35 1.80 -8.16
C SER A 241 -13.83 0.38 -8.34
N ILE A 242 -12.51 0.21 -8.21
CA ILE A 242 -11.87 -1.10 -8.18
C ILE A 242 -10.91 -1.11 -6.99
N TYR A 243 -11.17 -1.99 -6.03
CA TYR A 243 -10.30 -2.11 -4.86
C TYR A 243 -8.95 -2.74 -5.23
N ARG A 244 -9.00 -3.88 -5.93
CA ARG A 244 -7.86 -4.72 -6.29
C ARG A 244 -8.16 -5.51 -7.56
N VAL A 245 -7.13 -5.84 -8.34
CA VAL A 245 -7.21 -6.79 -9.45
C VAL A 245 -6.32 -7.98 -9.09
N LEU A 246 -6.69 -9.18 -9.52
CA LEU A 246 -5.86 -10.36 -9.30
C LEU A 246 -5.79 -11.12 -10.61
N GLU A 247 -4.58 -11.44 -11.05
CA GLU A 247 -4.40 -12.39 -12.14
C GLU A 247 -4.70 -13.82 -11.64
N LEU A 248 -5.57 -14.53 -12.37
CA LEU A 248 -5.84 -15.93 -12.12
C LEU A 248 -5.03 -16.77 -13.11
N THR A 249 -3.94 -17.37 -12.66
CA THR A 249 -3.25 -18.44 -13.41
C THR A 249 -4.00 -19.74 -13.20
N TYR A 250 -4.27 -20.48 -14.27
CA TYR A 250 -4.99 -21.76 -14.21
C TYR A 250 -4.04 -22.97 -14.33
N PRO A 251 -4.21 -24.03 -13.51
CA PRO A 251 -5.16 -24.12 -12.40
C PRO A 251 -4.74 -23.22 -11.21
N ALA A 252 -5.70 -22.51 -10.62
CA ALA A 252 -5.42 -21.53 -9.57
C ALA A 252 -5.15 -22.23 -8.24
N ASP A 253 -3.89 -22.29 -7.81
CA ASP A 253 -3.51 -22.63 -6.43
C ASP A 253 -3.63 -21.36 -5.57
N TYR A 254 -4.86 -20.95 -5.25
CA TYR A 254 -5.13 -19.68 -4.57
C TYR A 254 -4.91 -19.78 -3.05
N VAL A 255 -4.05 -18.90 -2.52
CA VAL A 255 -3.99 -18.54 -1.09
C VAL A 255 -4.01 -17.01 -0.96
N GLY A 256 -5.06 -16.35 -1.44
CA GLY A 256 -5.20 -14.90 -1.31
C GLY A 256 -5.88 -14.47 0.00
N SER A 257 -5.44 -13.31 0.50
CA SER A 257 -6.01 -12.60 1.64
C SER A 257 -7.34 -11.94 1.25
N TRP A 258 -8.35 -12.10 2.10
CA TRP A 258 -9.63 -11.39 1.98
C TRP A 258 -9.71 -10.35 3.09
N LEU A 259 -9.78 -9.06 2.74
CA LEU A 259 -10.23 -8.03 3.66
C LEU A 259 -11.76 -8.01 3.57
N LEU A 260 -12.43 -8.43 4.64
CA LEU A 260 -13.88 -8.27 4.78
C LEU A 260 -14.13 -6.93 5.46
N GLU A 261 -14.27 -5.86 4.68
CA GLU A 261 -14.71 -4.57 5.20
C GLU A 261 -16.21 -4.67 5.54
N ILE A 262 -16.56 -4.72 6.82
CA ILE A 262 -17.94 -4.54 7.25
C ILE A 262 -18.10 -3.04 7.53
N SER A 263 -18.81 -2.37 6.62
CA SER A 263 -19.27 -0.98 6.75
C SER A 263 -20.08 -0.75 8.03
#